data_AF-A0A699XFB5-F1
#
_entry.id   AF-A0A699XFB5-F1
#
_cell.length_a   1.000
_cell.length_b   1.000
_cell.length_c   1.000
_cell.angle_alpha   90.00
_cell.angle_beta   90.00
_cell.angle_gamma   90.00
#
_symmetry.space_group_name_H-M   'P 1'
#
loop_
_entity.id
_entity.type
_entity.pdbx_description
1 polymer ?
#
loop_
_entity_poly.entity_id
_entity_poly.type
_entity_poly.pdbx_seq_one_letter_code
_entity_poly.pdbx_strand_id
1 'polypeptide(L)'
;YVKKGFPIFLAHITTKEVEDKSEKKRLKDIPIVRDFPEVFLKDLSCLPPIRPVEFQIDLVPGVAPVARAPYRLVPSEMKELAEQLKELS
;
A
#
# COMPACT_ATOMS: atom_id res chain seq x y z
N TYR A 1 0.22 14.18 -0.73
CA TYR A 1 0.02 15.04 0.46
C TYR A 1 -1.47 15.23 0.69
N VAL A 2 -2.03 14.60 1.72
CA VAL A 2 -3.38 14.95 2.20
C VAL A 2 -3.22 16.21 3.03
N LYS A 3 -3.80 17.34 2.59
CA LYS A 3 -3.78 18.57 3.38
C LYS A 3 -4.54 18.33 4.68
N LYS A 4 -3.97 18.80 5.80
CA LYS A 4 -4.61 18.74 7.13
C LYS A 4 -6.00 19.38 7.01
N GLY A 5 -7.07 18.60 7.20
CA GLY A 5 -8.46 19.01 6.99
C GLY A 5 -9.23 18.30 5.87
N PHE A 6 -8.60 17.45 5.07
CA PHE A 6 -9.31 16.60 4.10
C PHE A 6 -9.78 15.29 4.75
N PRO A 7 -11.08 14.92 4.65
CA PRO A 7 -11.56 13.66 5.16
C PRO A 7 -10.97 12.51 4.34
N ILE A 8 -10.24 11.61 5.00
CA ILE A 8 -9.75 10.36 4.43
C ILE A 8 -10.77 9.28 4.79
N PHE A 9 -11.26 8.57 3.78
CA PHE A 9 -12.18 7.45 3.98
C PHE A 9 -11.42 6.15 3.77
N LEU A 10 -11.41 5.29 4.80
CA LEU A 10 -10.92 3.93 4.69
C LEU A 10 -12.15 3.01 4.58
N ALA A 11 -12.28 2.34 3.44
CA ALA A 11 -13.33 1.35 3.23
C ALA A 11 -12.72 -0.06 3.30
N HIS A 12 -13.32 -0.92 4.12
CA HIS A 12 -12.98 -2.33 4.19
C HIS A 12 -14.15 -3.15 3.65
N ILE A 13 -13.89 -3.93 2.59
CA ILE A 13 -14.91 -4.74 1.92
C ILE A 13 -14.77 -6.18 2.40
N THR A 14 -15.80 -6.71 3.05
CA THR A 14 -15.89 -8.14 3.42
C THR A 14 -16.98 -8.84 2.62
N THR A 15 -16.62 -9.91 1.92
CA THR A 15 -17.60 -10.81 1.32
C THR A 15 -18.11 -11.76 2.39
N LYS A 16 -19.39 -11.65 2.77
CA LYS A 16 -20.06 -12.72 3.51
C LYS A 16 -20.32 -13.85 2.52
N GLU A 17 -19.62 -14.95 2.68
CA GLU A 17 -19.96 -16.21 2.01
C GLU A 17 -21.31 -16.65 2.56
N VAL A 18 -22.40 -16.25 1.90
CA VAL A 18 -23.70 -16.85 2.15
C VAL A 18 -23.66 -18.20 1.47
N GLU A 19 -23.92 -19.26 2.22
CA GLU A 19 -23.89 -20.67 1.83
C GLU A 19 -25.07 -21.02 0.90
N ASP A 20 -25.39 -20.13 -0.06
CA ASP A 20 -26.37 -20.38 -1.10
C ASP A 20 -25.64 -20.78 -2.38
N LYS A 21 -26.08 -21.88 -2.97
CA LYS A 21 -25.47 -22.60 -4.11
C LYS A 21 -25.48 -21.83 -5.45
N SER A 22 -25.60 -20.51 -5.43
CA SER A 22 -25.45 -19.63 -6.59
C SER A 22 -24.05 -19.01 -6.61
N GLU A 23 -23.34 -19.14 -7.73
CA GLU A 23 -22.05 -18.50 -8.06
C GLU A 23 -21.40 -17.67 -6.94
N LYS A 24 -20.28 -18.17 -6.40
CA LYS A 24 -19.42 -17.45 -5.45
C LYS A 24 -19.22 -16.01 -5.95
N LYS A 25 -19.94 -15.05 -5.36
CA LYS A 25 -19.87 -13.63 -5.75
C LYS A 25 -18.43 -13.18 -5.60
N ARG A 26 -17.76 -12.94 -6.72
CA ARG A 26 -16.37 -12.51 -6.74
C ARG A 26 -16.32 -11.05 -6.33
N LEU A 27 -15.22 -10.61 -5.70
CA LEU A 27 -15.03 -9.19 -5.38
C LEU A 27 -15.19 -8.27 -6.61
N LYS A 28 -14.90 -8.80 -7.81
CA LYS A 28 -15.07 -8.13 -9.11
C LYS A 28 -16.53 -7.84 -9.48
N ASP A 29 -17.48 -8.47 -8.81
CA ASP A 29 -18.92 -8.31 -9.06
C ASP A 29 -19.51 -7.14 -8.23
N ILE A 30 -18.73 -6.60 -7.30
CA ILE A 30 -19.12 -5.42 -6.52
C ILE A 30 -19.03 -4.19 -7.45
N PRO A 31 -20.11 -3.41 -7.64
CA PRO A 31 -20.16 -2.30 -8.59
C PRO A 31 -18.98 -1.33 -8.45
N ILE A 32 -18.64 -0.93 -7.22
CA ILE A 32 -17.54 0.00 -6.98
C ILE A 32 -16.15 -0.57 -7.33
N VAL A 33 -15.95 -1.89 -7.21
CA VAL A 33 -14.68 -2.53 -7.57
C VAL A 33 -14.58 -2.67 -9.09
N ARG A 34 -15.71 -2.95 -9.75
CA ARG A 34 -15.79 -3.06 -11.21
C ARG A 34 -15.62 -1.70 -11.90
N ASP A 35 -16.16 -0.64 -11.32
CA ASP A 35 -16.12 0.71 -11.88
C ASP A 35 -14.75 1.38 -11.67
N PHE A 36 -13.94 0.90 -10.71
CA PHE A 36 -12.59 1.40 -10.43
C PHE A 36 -11.52 0.28 -10.39
N PRO A 37 -11.31 -0.44 -11.51
CA PRO A 37 -10.40 -1.60 -11.55
C PRO A 37 -8.94 -1.22 -11.30
N GLU A 38 -8.55 0.03 -11.60
CA GLU A 38 -7.20 0.56 -11.37
C GLU A 38 -6.91 0.89 -9.89
N VAL A 39 -7.95 1.12 -9.09
CA VAL A 39 -7.82 1.42 -7.65
C VAL A 39 -7.78 0.13 -6.83
N PHE A 40 -8.50 -0.89 -7.28
CA PHE A 40 -8.63 -2.19 -6.62
C PHE A 40 -7.89 -3.29 -7.38
N LEU A 41 -6.65 -3.00 -7.77
CA LEU A 41 -5.77 -3.99 -8.39
C LEU A 41 -5.50 -5.14 -7.40
N LYS A 42 -5.41 -6.36 -7.94
CA LYS A 42 -5.12 -7.54 -7.12
C LYS A 42 -3.69 -7.52 -6.56
N ASP A 43 -2.79 -6.90 -7.32
CA ASP A 43 -1.43 -6.59 -6.92
C ASP A 43 -1.34 -5.06 -6.81
N LEU A 44 -0.95 -4.55 -5.64
CA LEU A 44 -0.66 -3.13 -5.50
C LEU A 44 0.59 -2.84 -6.34
N SER A 45 0.51 -1.92 -7.30
CA SER A 45 1.74 -1.38 -7.90
C SER A 45 2.49 -0.68 -6.77
N CYS A 46 3.57 -1.31 -6.29
CA CYS A 46 4.33 -0.84 -5.13
C CYS A 46 4.89 0.58 -5.35
N LEU A 47 5.00 0.99 -6.62
CA LEU A 47 5.35 2.34 -7.01
C LEU A 47 4.10 3.22 -7.05
N PRO A 48 4.15 4.44 -6.49
CA PRO A 48 3.11 5.42 -6.75
C PRO A 48 3.01 5.62 -8.28
N PRO A 49 1.79 5.84 -8.82
CA PRO A 49 1.61 6.16 -10.22
C PRO A 49 2.58 7.26 -10.65
N ILE A 50 3.07 7.20 -11.89
CA ILE A 50 3.95 8.25 -12.44
C ILE A 50 3.25 9.59 -12.24
N ARG A 51 3.82 10.43 -11.38
CA ARG A 51 3.30 11.76 -11.12
C ARG A 51 4.00 12.73 -12.08
N PRO A 52 3.28 13.70 -12.65
CA PRO A 52 3.87 14.72 -13.53
C PRO A 52 4.82 15.68 -12.80
N VAL A 53 4.95 15.54 -11.47
CA VAL A 53 5.83 16.35 -10.62
C VAL A 53 6.78 15.41 -9.88
N GLU A 54 8.07 15.72 -9.95
CA GLU A 54 9.13 15.05 -9.21
C GLU A 54 9.07 15.42 -7.73
N PHE A 55 9.25 14.44 -6.84
CA PHE A 55 9.30 14.68 -5.41
C PHE A 55 10.74 15.02 -5.02
N GLN A 56 10.98 16.27 -4.65
CA GLN A 56 12.27 16.71 -4.14
C GLN A 56 12.22 16.78 -2.60
N ILE A 57 13.29 16.32 -1.95
CA ILE A 57 13.48 16.48 -0.51
C ILE A 57 14.47 17.62 -0.32
N ASP A 58 13.95 18.81 -0.02
CA ASP A 58 14.77 19.97 0.28
C ASP A 58 15.34 19.85 1.69
N LEU A 59 16.67 19.86 1.80
CA LEU A 59 17.34 19.92 3.09
C LEU A 59 17.53 21.38 3.50
N VAL A 60 17.29 21.68 4.78
CA VAL A 60 17.68 22.97 5.34
C VAL A 60 19.22 23.10 5.24
N PRO A 61 19.77 24.23 4.77
CA PRO A 61 21.21 24.41 4.66
C PRO A 61 21.93 24.11 5.97
N GLY A 62 22.98 23.28 5.92
CA GLY A 62 23.76 22.88 7.09
C GLY A 62 23.26 21.61 7.81
N VAL A 63 22.17 20.99 7.36
CA VAL A 63 21.72 19.68 7.89
C VAL A 63 22.61 18.56 7.35
N ALA A 64 23.24 17.82 8.25
CA ALA A 64 23.99 16.61 7.92
C ALA A 64 23.05 15.38 7.83
N PRO A 65 23.34 14.40 6.96
CA PRO A 65 22.62 13.13 6.95
C PRO A 65 22.70 12.41 8.30
N VAL A 66 21.60 11.77 8.70
CA VAL A 66 21.55 11.01 9.95
C VAL A 66 21.90 9.55 9.67
N ALA A 67 22.99 9.07 10.27
CA ALA A 67 23.33 7.65 10.31
C ALA A 67 22.97 7.08 11.69
N ARG A 68 22.23 5.96 11.72
CA ARG A 68 21.91 5.22 12.95
C ARG A 68 22.12 3.73 12.71
N ALA A 69 22.59 3.04 13.75
CA ALA A 69 22.69 1.60 13.70
C ALA A 69 21.28 0.98 13.61
N PRO A 70 21.09 -0.09 12.81
CA PRO A 70 19.84 -0.84 12.80
C PRO A 70 19.54 -1.43 14.18
N TYR A 71 18.25 -1.59 14.49
CA TYR A 71 17.83 -2.32 15.68
C TYR A 71 18.17 -3.81 15.56
N ARG A 72 18.33 -4.47 16.71
CA ARG A 72 18.51 -5.92 16.75
C ARG A 72 17.18 -6.59 16.45
N LEU A 73 17.18 -7.46 15.46
CA LEU A 73 16.03 -8.27 15.03
C LEU A 73 16.33 -9.73 15.33
N VAL A 74 15.31 -10.51 15.71
CA VAL A 74 15.45 -11.97 15.83
C VAL A 74 15.49 -12.61 14.43
N PRO A 75 15.98 -13.87 14.28
CA PRO A 75 16.12 -14.48 12.96
C PRO A 75 14.83 -14.57 12.13
N SER A 76 13.66 -14.73 12.76
CA SER A 76 12.37 -14.75 12.07
C SER A 76 12.00 -13.39 11.48
N GLU A 77 12.22 -12.31 12.23
CA GLU A 77 11.99 -10.94 11.77
C GLU A 77 12.96 -10.54 10.66
N MET A 78 14.22 -10.96 10.76
CA MET A 78 15.21 -10.75 9.69
C MET A 78 14.81 -11.44 8.39
N LYS A 79 14.26 -12.65 8.48
CA LYS A 79 13.77 -13.39 7.32
C LYS A 79 12.58 -12.68 6.67
N GLU A 80 11.61 -12.25 7.47
CA GLU A 80 10.45 -11.50 6.99
C GLU A 80 10.87 -10.17 6.33
N LEU A 81 11.78 -9.42 6.96
CA LEU A 81 12.32 -8.18 6.39
C LEU A 81 13.01 -8.42 5.03
N ALA A 82 13.78 -9.51 4.91
CA ALA A 82 14.43 -9.85 3.66
C ALA A 82 13.43 -10.23 2.55
N GLU A 83 12.35 -10.92 2.89
CA GLU A 83 11.26 -11.25 1.96
C GLU A 83 10.57 -9.96 1.48
N GLN A 84 10.24 -9.05 2.40
CA GLN A 84 9.64 -7.74 2.07
C GLN A 84 10.56 -6.89 1.19
N LEU A 85 11.86 -6.84 1.48
CA LEU A 85 12.82 -6.09 0.65
C LEU A 85 12.95 -6.68 -0.77
N LYS A 86 12.80 -8.01 -0.91
CA LYS A 86 12.80 -8.67 -2.21
C LYS A 86 11.55 -8.33 -3.03
N GLU A 87 10.40 -8.14 -2.39
CA GLU A 87 9.17 -7.69 -3.05
C GLU A 87 9.24 -6.23 -3.53
N LEU A 88 10.06 -5.41 -2.87
CA LEU A 88 10.27 -4.00 -3.22
C LEU A 88 11.33 -3.79 -4.33
N SER A 89 12.11 -4.83 -4.67
CA SER A 89 13.16 -4.78 -5.69
C SER A 89 12.64 -5.04 -7.10
#